data_AF-M5S4Z1-F1
#
_entry.id   AF-M5S4Z1-F1
#
_cell.length_a   1.000
_cell.length_b   1.000
_cell.length_c   1.000
_cell.angle_alpha   90.00
_cell.angle_beta   90.00
_cell.angle_gamma   90.00
#
_symmetry.space_group_name_H-M   'P 1'
#
loop_
_entity.id
_entity.type
_entity.pdbx_description
1 polymer ?
#
loop_
_entity_poly.entity_id
_entity_poly.type
_entity_poly.pdbx_seq_one_letter_code
_entity_poly.pdbx_strand_id
1 'polypeptide(L)' 'MGDDPITGKNFDHRKKWIEQHLMQFAGTFGIDLLGLALLSNHVHLILRTRPDVVAT' A
#
# COMPACT_ATOMS: atom_id res chain seq x y z
N MET A 1 9.79 5.07 10.34
CA MET A 1 9.37 3.94 11.18
C MET A 1 8.16 4.35 12.00
N GLY A 2 7.38 3.39 12.49
CA GLY A 2 6.12 3.61 13.21
C GLY A 2 6.30 3.90 14.69
N ASP A 3 7.50 4.24 15.15
CA ASP A 3 7.78 4.64 16.53
C ASP A 3 7.22 6.03 16.80
N ASP A 4 6.28 6.12 17.74
CA ASP A 4 5.74 7.38 18.23
C ASP A 4 6.59 7.90 19.40
N PRO A 5 7.29 9.04 19.25
CA PRO A 5 8.15 9.58 20.29
C PRO A 5 7.39 10.12 21.51
N ILE A 6 6.09 10.42 21.39
CA ILE A 6 5.28 10.97 22.49
C ILE A 6 4.82 9.86 23.41
N THR A 7 4.30 8.77 22.84
CA THR A 7 3.74 7.65 23.62
C THR A 7 4.71 6.49 23.81
N GLY A 8 5.82 6.44 23.07
CA GLY A 8 6.76 5.33 23.03
C GLY A 8 6.23 4.07 22.35
N LYS A 9 5.04 4.13 21.75
CA LYS A 9 4.40 2.98 21.10
C LYS A 9 4.91 2.81 19.67
N ASN A 10 5.15 1.56 19.28
CA ASN A 10 5.46 1.21 17.90
C ASN A 10 4.19 0.77 17.14
N PHE A 11 3.99 1.36 15.98
CA PHE A 11 2.84 1.14 15.11
C PHE A 11 3.20 0.50 13.76
N ASP A 12 4.36 -0.15 13.65
CA ASP A 12 4.79 -0.78 12.39
C ASP A 12 3.88 -1.93 11.96
N HIS A 13 3.11 -2.52 12.87
CA HIS A 13 2.08 -3.52 12.55
C HIS A 13 1.08 -3.01 11.49
N ARG A 14 0.83 -1.69 11.42
CA ARG A 14 -0.05 -1.09 10.42
C ARG A 14 0.49 -1.21 8.99
N LYS A 15 1.81 -1.34 8.79
CA LYS A 15 2.41 -1.49 7.47
C LYS A 15 1.85 -2.71 6.74
N LYS A 16 1.70 -3.83 7.45
CA LYS A 16 1.10 -5.05 6.90
C LYS A 16 -0.36 -4.85 6.50
N TRP A 17 -1.13 -4.11 7.30
CA TRP A 17 -2.52 -3.80 6.95
C TRP A 17 -2.60 -2.93 5.69
N ILE A 18 -1.75 -1.91 5.58
CA ILE A 18 -1.68 -1.04 4.41
C ILE A 18 -1.35 -1.86 3.16
N GLU A 19 -0.33 -2.72 3.23
CA GLU A 19 0.06 -3.61 2.13
C GLU A 19 -1.10 -4.52 1.69
N GLN A 20 -1.79 -5.16 2.64
CA GLN A 20 -2.95 -6.03 2.34
C GLN A 20 -4.10 -5.28 1.66
N HIS A 21 -4.42 -4.07 2.13
CA HIS A 21 -5.46 -3.25 1.50
C HIS A 21 -5.05 -2.82 0.09
N LEU A 22 -3.79 -2.43 -0.13
CA LEU A 22 -3.30 -2.05 -1.45
C LEU A 22 -3.38 -3.22 -2.45
N MET A 23 -3.06 -4.44 -2.02
CA MET A 23 -3.23 -5.64 -2.86
C MET A 23 -4.71 -5.89 -3.21
N GLN A 24 -5.63 -5.72 -2.25
CA GLN A 24 -7.06 -5.86 -2.50
C GLN A 24 -7.57 -4.79 -3.50
N PHE A 25 -7.13 -3.55 -3.32
CA PHE A 25 -7.50 -2.44 -4.21
C PHE A 25 -6.95 -2.65 -5.62
N ALA A 26 -5.75 -3.23 -5.75
CA ALA A 26 -5.17 -3.53 -7.06
C ALA A 26 -6.10 -4.43 -7.90
N GLY A 27 -6.59 -5.52 -7.29
CA GLY A 27 -7.56 -6.41 -7.95
C GLY A 27 -8.91 -5.75 -8.24
N THR A 28 -9.38 -4.88 -7.34
CA THR A 28 -10.68 -4.20 -7.49
C THR A 28 -10.67 -3.13 -8.58
N PHE A 29 -9.57 -2.40 -8.73
CA PHE A 29 -9.46 -1.28 -9.67
C PHE A 29 -8.88 -1.65 -11.03
N GLY A 30 -8.57 -2.93 -11.28
CA GLY A 30 -7.94 -3.35 -12.52
C GLY A 30 -6.57 -2.69 -12.72
N ILE A 31 -5.75 -2.71 -11.68
CA ILE A 31 -4.37 -2.21 -11.70
C ILE A 31 -3.43 -3.27 -11.14
N ASP A 32 -2.18 -3.29 -11.60
CA ASP A 32 -1.12 -4.10 -10.99
C ASP A 32 -0.32 -3.24 -10.00
N LEU A 33 -0.09 -3.75 -8.79
CA LEU A 33 0.87 -3.19 -7.82
C LEU A 33 2.24 -3.83 -8.06
N LEU A 34 3.13 -3.11 -8.75
CA LEU A 34 4.45 -3.63 -9.15
C LEU A 34 5.53 -3.38 -8.09
N GLY A 35 5.35 -2.36 -7.25
CA GLY A 35 6.31 -2.00 -6.22
C GLY A 35 5.66 -1.15 -5.12
N LEU A 36 6.12 -1.35 -3.89
CA LEU A 36 5.63 -0.71 -2.68
C LEU A 36 6.80 -0.35 -1.77
N ALA A 37 6.86 0.91 -1.32
CA ALA A 37 7.71 1.33 -0.21
C ALA A 37 6.89 2.14 0.81
N LEU A 38 6.86 1.66 2.05
CA LEU A 38 6.16 2.30 3.17
C LEU A 38 7.15 3.01 4.07
N LEU A 39 7.11 4.35 4.07
CA LEU A 39 7.92 5.19 4.93
C LEU A 39 7.08 5.76 6.08
N SER A 40 7.71 6.45 7.04
CA SER A 40 7.00 7.03 8.19
C SER A 40 6.05 8.16 7.83
N ASN A 41 6.29 8.86 6.72
CA ASN A 41 5.60 10.10 6.37
C ASN A 41 4.89 10.05 5.01
N HIS A 42 5.19 9.06 4.17
CA HIS A 42 4.57 8.89 2.85
C HIS A 42 4.80 7.46 2.33
N VAL A 43 4.22 7.16 1.17
CA VAL A 43 4.36 5.87 0.48
C VAL A 43 4.76 6.10 -0.97
N HIS A 44 5.60 5.22 -1.51
CA HIS A 44 5.87 5.15 -2.95
C HIS A 44 5.19 3.90 -3.52
N LEU A 45 4.43 4.09 -4.60
CA LEU A 45 3.72 3.04 -5.30
C LEU A 45 4.13 3.05 -6.78
N ILE A 46 4.51 1.88 -7.29
CA ILE A 46 4.68 1.67 -8.73
C ILE A 46 3.48 0.87 -9.21
N LEU A 47 2.64 1.51 -10.03
CA LEU A 47 1.38 0.96 -10.48
C LEU A 47 1.36 0.87 -12.00
N ARG A 48 0.66 -0.12 -12.53
CA ARG A 48 0.33 -0.23 -13.95
C ARG A 48 -1.19 -0.36 -14.10
N THR A 49 -1.79 0.44 -14.98
CA THR A 49 -3.20 0.27 -15.34
C THR A 49 -3.39 -0.97 -16.22
N ARG A 50 -4.52 -1.67 -16.05
CA ARG A 50 -4.87 -2.86 -16.85
C ARG A 50 -6.21 -2.71 -17.56
N PRO A 51 -6.31 -1.86 -18.61
CA PRO A 51 -7.53 -1.74 -19.41
C PRO A 51 -7.99 -3.07 -20.00
N ASP A 52 -7.05 -3.98 -20.28
CA ASP A 52 -7.29 -5.31 -20.85
C ASP A 52 -8.11 -6.25 -19.96
N VAL A 53 -8.12 -6.04 -18.64
CA VAL A 53 -8.91 -6.88 -17.71
C VAL A 53 -10.25 -6.26 -17.31
N VAL A 54 -10.46 -4.98 -17.62
CA VAL A 54 -11.68 -4.23 -17.25
C VAL A 54 -12.54 -3.84 -18.45
N ALA A 55 -12.01 -3.90 -19.67
CA ALA A 55 -12.79 -3.65 -20.88
C ALA A 55 -13.90 -4.72 -21.02
N THR A 56 -15.11 -4.25 -21.32
CA THR A 56 -16.32 -5.06 -21.55
C THR A 56 -16.68 -5.10 -23.02
#